data_AF-A0A6A8GKA0-F1
#
_entry.id   AF-A0A6A8GKA0-F1
#
_cell.length_a   1.000
_cell.length_b   1.000
_cell.length_c   1.000
_cell.angle_alpha   90.00
_cell.angle_beta   90.00
_cell.angle_gamma   90.00
#
_symmetry.space_group_name_H-M   'P 1'
#
loop_
_entity.id
_entity.type
_entity.pdbx_description
1 polymer ?
#
loop_
_entity_poly.entity_id
_entity_poly.type
_entity_poly.pdbx_seq_one_letter_code
_entity_poly.pdbx_strand_id
1 'polypeptide(L)'
;MALPAVIKKDFRDSIRSLSLLTTTLLFVAFATWLATIQWIPLMYQDSTANRSTLALLNSMRQPTVFMVPLIGLSLAYDTVAGELESGTIRFLLSLPNSRAEVVFGKFVGRTAVIGVSILVGYTVAGAIALATYESFDAVVFGQYTLLTILYGTVYIGLATGFSAGMKSRTRAFVGAGALYSLFLLGWDVLLLLLQLAIYGNDIPEAGLPDWFKFVGTLNPSTAFMKATKAVIPQYGEITSYPEGSAVYLDDWVGFLILGLWCALPLVLGYLRFTTADIQ
;
A
#
# COMPACT_ATOMS: atom_id res chain seq x y z
N MET A 1 -28.13 -4.84 -10.31
CA MET A 1 -28.36 -4.59 -8.86
C MET A 1 -27.51 -5.49 -7.95
N ALA A 2 -26.66 -6.35 -8.51
CA ALA A 2 -25.76 -7.26 -7.81
C ALA A 2 -24.59 -6.57 -7.09
N LEU A 3 -23.93 -5.62 -7.75
CA LEU A 3 -22.68 -5.03 -7.27
C LEU A 3 -22.77 -4.42 -5.85
N PRO A 4 -23.78 -3.59 -5.50
CA PRO A 4 -23.88 -3.07 -4.13
C PRO A 4 -24.10 -4.15 -3.07
N ALA A 5 -24.79 -5.25 -3.42
CA ALA A 5 -25.00 -6.37 -2.52
C ALA A 5 -23.70 -7.15 -2.29
N VAL A 6 -22.89 -7.36 -3.33
CA VAL A 6 -21.55 -7.98 -3.22
C VAL A 6 -20.65 -7.12 -2.32
N ILE A 7 -20.58 -5.81 -2.56
CA ILE A 7 -19.77 -4.87 -1.76
C ILE A 7 -20.20 -4.93 -0.29
N LYS A 8 -21.51 -4.81 -0.01
CA LYS A 8 -22.04 -4.78 1.36
C LYS A 8 -21.79 -6.10 2.10
N LYS A 9 -21.95 -7.23 1.42
CA LYS A 9 -21.66 -8.55 1.97
C LYS A 9 -20.18 -8.66 2.31
N ASP A 10 -19.31 -8.42 1.34
CA ASP A 10 -17.87 -8.63 1.51
C ASP A 10 -17.28 -7.68 2.58
N PHE A 11 -17.73 -6.43 2.63
CA PHE A 11 -17.38 -5.50 3.72
C PHE A 11 -17.77 -6.05 5.10
N ARG A 12 -19.00 -6.55 5.24
CA ARG A 12 -19.53 -7.07 6.52
C ARG A 12 -18.82 -8.35 6.97
N ASP A 13 -18.48 -9.21 6.03
CA ASP A 13 -17.75 -10.45 6.33
C ASP A 13 -16.30 -10.13 6.73
N SER A 14 -15.68 -9.16 6.06
CA SER A 14 -14.30 -8.73 6.33
C SER A 14 -14.12 -8.08 7.69
N ILE A 15 -15.01 -7.15 8.05
CA ILE A 15 -14.87 -6.33 9.27
C ILE A 15 -14.92 -7.17 10.56
N ARG A 16 -15.50 -8.36 10.48
CA ARG A 16 -15.63 -9.31 11.59
C ARG A 16 -14.51 -10.36 11.61
N SER A 17 -13.61 -10.33 10.64
CA SER A 17 -12.55 -11.32 10.56
C SER A 17 -11.49 -11.08 11.64
N LEU A 18 -11.11 -12.14 12.36
CA LEU A 18 -10.07 -12.06 13.38
C LEU A 18 -8.73 -11.61 12.78
N SER A 19 -8.42 -12.04 11.55
CA SER A 19 -7.20 -11.65 10.84
C SER A 19 -7.13 -10.13 10.63
N LEU A 20 -8.24 -9.50 10.22
CA LEU A 20 -8.32 -8.04 10.12
C LEU A 20 -8.16 -7.38 11.49
N LEU A 21 -8.88 -7.86 12.51
CA LEU A 21 -8.83 -7.27 13.85
C LEU A 21 -7.41 -7.29 14.40
N THR A 22 -6.71 -8.42 14.29
CA THR A 22 -5.32 -8.56 14.73
C THR A 22 -4.38 -7.64 13.95
N THR A 23 -4.48 -7.61 12.62
CA THR A 23 -3.59 -6.76 11.80
C THR A 23 -3.86 -5.26 11.97
N THR A 24 -5.14 -4.88 12.14
CA THR A 24 -5.54 -3.50 12.45
C THR A 24 -5.06 -3.10 13.84
N LEU A 25 -5.21 -3.97 14.83
CA LEU A 25 -4.72 -3.70 16.19
C LEU A 25 -3.20 -3.51 16.20
N LEU A 26 -2.45 -4.35 15.48
CA LEU A 26 -1.00 -4.20 15.34
C LEU A 26 -0.63 -2.89 14.64
N PHE A 27 -1.35 -2.51 13.58
CA PHE A 27 -1.15 -1.23 12.91
C PHE A 27 -1.42 -0.04 13.84
N VAL A 28 -2.54 -0.05 14.56
CA VAL A 28 -2.90 0.98 15.53
C VAL A 28 -1.83 1.07 16.62
N ALA A 29 -1.42 -0.07 17.19
CA ALA A 29 -0.39 -0.11 18.23
C ALA A 29 0.94 0.44 17.72
N PHE A 30 1.36 0.05 16.52
CA PHE A 30 2.63 0.50 15.94
C PHE A 30 2.61 1.98 15.55
N ALA A 31 1.52 2.45 14.95
CA ALA A 31 1.32 3.87 14.64
C ALA A 31 1.28 4.71 15.92
N THR A 32 0.52 4.28 16.94
CA THR A 32 0.46 4.94 18.25
C THR A 32 1.84 5.01 18.88
N TRP A 33 2.58 3.90 18.93
CA TRP A 33 3.93 3.84 19.47
C TRP A 33 4.87 4.84 18.79
N LEU A 34 4.87 4.91 17.46
CA LEU A 34 5.74 5.85 16.74
C LEU A 34 5.28 7.31 16.87
N ALA A 35 3.98 7.56 16.98
CA ALA A 35 3.44 8.88 17.26
C ALA A 35 3.84 9.39 18.65
N THR A 36 3.81 8.53 19.68
CA THR A 36 4.12 8.91 21.07
C THR A 36 5.59 9.14 21.32
N ILE A 37 6.49 8.34 20.74
CA ILE A 37 7.94 8.59 20.88
C ILE A 37 8.40 9.80 20.06
N GLN A 38 7.52 10.38 19.24
CA GLN A 38 7.81 11.54 18.39
C GLN A 38 9.11 11.33 17.60
N TRP A 39 9.20 10.23 16.87
CA TRP A 39 10.45 9.80 16.25
C TRP A 39 10.97 10.84 15.24
N ILE A 40 11.90 11.69 15.70
CA ILE A 40 12.65 12.66 14.89
C ILE A 40 13.91 11.93 14.37
N PRO A 41 14.20 11.94 13.06
CA PRO A 41 15.40 11.31 12.52
C PRO A 41 16.68 11.88 13.18
N LEU A 42 17.69 11.04 13.40
CA LEU A 42 18.98 11.42 14.01
C LEU A 42 19.65 12.61 13.29
N MET A 43 19.40 12.79 11.99
CA MET A 43 19.88 13.93 11.18
C MET A 43 19.35 15.30 11.67
N TYR A 44 18.32 15.30 12.52
CA TYR A 44 17.64 16.49 13.03
C TYR A 44 17.79 16.64 14.57
N GLN A 45 18.58 15.81 15.26
CA GLN A 45 18.73 15.88 16.72
C GLN A 45 19.33 17.20 17.22
N ASP A 46 20.21 17.83 16.42
CA ASP A 46 20.79 19.16 16.72
C ASP A 46 20.03 20.32 16.05
N SER A 47 19.03 19.99 15.22
CA SER A 47 18.16 20.99 14.63
C SER A 47 16.99 21.27 15.59
N THR A 48 16.56 22.52 15.67
CA THR A 48 15.30 22.92 16.32
C THR A 48 14.09 22.42 15.50
N ALA A 49 14.08 21.16 15.06
CA ALA A 49 12.95 20.58 14.35
C ALA A 49 11.77 20.56 15.34
N ASN A 50 10.92 21.58 15.22
CA ASN A 50 9.68 21.68 15.99
C ASN A 50 8.94 20.35 15.90
N ARG A 51 8.34 19.92 17.00
CA ARG A 51 7.43 18.77 17.05
C ARG A 51 6.19 19.10 16.23
N SER A 52 6.33 18.96 14.92
CA SER A 52 5.42 19.49 13.93
C SER A 52 4.69 18.36 13.22
N THR A 53 3.74 18.74 12.36
CA THR A 53 3.01 17.78 11.52
C THR A 53 3.96 16.93 10.67
N LEU A 54 5.09 17.49 10.21
CA LEU A 54 6.10 16.72 9.47
C LEU A 54 6.74 15.61 10.32
N ALA A 55 7.03 15.88 11.59
CA ALA A 55 7.55 14.84 12.50
C ALA A 55 6.53 13.70 12.67
N LEU A 56 5.24 14.02 12.76
CA LEU A 56 4.17 13.02 12.80
C LEU A 56 4.12 12.21 11.51
N LEU A 57 4.18 12.85 10.34
CA LEU A 57 4.19 12.18 9.04
C LEU A 57 5.39 11.23 8.91
N ASN A 58 6.57 11.64 9.38
CA ASN A 58 7.75 10.77 9.44
C ASN A 58 7.49 9.54 10.32
N SER A 59 6.92 9.73 11.52
CA SER A 59 6.51 8.62 12.40
C SER A 59 5.49 7.70 11.73
N MET A 60 4.56 8.23 10.93
CA MET A 60 3.56 7.43 10.22
C MET A 60 4.11 6.72 8.99
N ARG A 61 5.27 7.12 8.45
CA ARG A 61 5.87 6.50 7.26
C ARG A 61 6.12 5.00 7.44
N GLN A 62 6.75 4.60 8.54
CA GLN A 62 7.05 3.19 8.81
C GLN A 62 5.78 2.31 8.90
N PRO A 63 4.78 2.60 9.76
CA PRO A 63 3.60 1.76 9.84
C PRO A 63 2.83 1.76 8.51
N THR A 64 2.90 2.83 7.73
CA THR A 64 2.33 2.88 6.37
C THR A 64 3.02 1.91 5.44
N VAL A 65 4.33 2.00 5.29
CA VAL A 65 5.08 1.18 4.32
C VAL A 65 5.13 -0.29 4.73
N PHE A 66 5.13 -0.61 6.03
CA PHE A 66 5.19 -1.99 6.52
C PHE A 66 3.82 -2.63 6.74
N MET A 67 2.90 -1.99 7.45
CA MET A 67 1.66 -2.64 7.90
C MET A 67 0.53 -2.54 6.88
N VAL A 68 0.41 -1.44 6.13
CA VAL A 68 -0.68 -1.28 5.14
C VAL A 68 -0.62 -2.37 4.07
N PRO A 69 0.55 -2.71 3.50
CA PRO A 69 0.68 -3.87 2.61
C PRO A 69 0.27 -5.19 3.25
N LEU A 70 0.68 -5.43 4.50
CA LEU A 70 0.35 -6.66 5.23
C LEU A 70 -1.16 -6.78 5.50
N ILE A 71 -1.83 -5.69 5.87
CA ILE A 71 -3.28 -5.62 6.01
C ILE A 71 -3.94 -5.88 4.64
N GLY A 72 -3.44 -5.24 3.58
CA GLY A 72 -3.99 -5.42 2.24
C GLY A 72 -3.91 -6.87 1.77
N LEU A 73 -2.75 -7.49 1.94
CA LEU A 73 -2.53 -8.91 1.65
C LEU A 73 -3.45 -9.79 2.49
N SER A 74 -3.50 -9.62 3.82
CA SER A 74 -4.31 -10.45 4.71
C SER A 74 -5.80 -10.36 4.40
N LEU A 75 -6.27 -9.20 3.93
CA LEU A 75 -7.66 -8.95 3.57
C LEU A 75 -8.07 -9.54 2.23
N ALA A 76 -7.17 -9.60 1.24
CA ALA A 76 -7.58 -9.81 -0.15
C ALA A 76 -6.97 -11.04 -0.81
N TYR A 77 -5.96 -11.70 -0.23
CA TYR A 77 -5.31 -12.84 -0.87
C TYR A 77 -6.24 -14.05 -1.11
N ASP A 78 -7.25 -14.24 -0.27
CA ASP A 78 -8.19 -15.37 -0.33
C ASP A 78 -9.57 -15.00 -0.88
N THR A 79 -9.77 -13.73 -1.27
CA THR A 79 -11.11 -13.20 -1.60
C THR A 79 -11.78 -13.89 -2.79
N VAL A 80 -10.99 -14.36 -3.77
CA VAL A 80 -11.47 -15.17 -4.90
C VAL A 80 -10.94 -16.60 -4.83
N ALA A 81 -9.64 -16.77 -4.60
CA ALA A 81 -9.00 -18.09 -4.54
C ALA A 81 -9.58 -18.98 -3.43
N GLY A 82 -9.97 -18.41 -2.28
CA GLY A 82 -10.59 -19.16 -1.18
C GLY A 82 -12.02 -19.59 -1.50
N GLU A 83 -12.78 -18.78 -2.25
CA GLU A 83 -14.13 -19.15 -2.71
C GLU A 83 -14.09 -20.20 -3.83
N LEU A 84 -13.06 -20.15 -4.69
CA LEU A 84 -12.79 -21.19 -5.67
C LEU A 84 -12.46 -22.53 -4.99
N GLU A 85 -11.56 -22.51 -4.02
CA GLU A 85 -11.11 -23.72 -3.31
C GLU A 85 -12.21 -24.34 -2.45
N SER A 86 -13.08 -23.53 -1.85
CA SER A 86 -14.26 -24.00 -1.10
C SER A 86 -15.46 -24.36 -1.97
N GLY A 87 -15.41 -24.09 -3.29
CA GLY A 87 -16.54 -24.28 -4.21
C GLY A 87 -17.71 -23.31 -4.01
N THR A 88 -17.63 -22.40 -3.04
CA THR A 88 -18.71 -21.46 -2.70
C THR A 88 -18.98 -20.42 -3.79
N ILE A 89 -18.00 -20.19 -4.67
CA ILE A 89 -18.14 -19.26 -5.80
C ILE A 89 -19.28 -19.67 -6.76
N ARG A 90 -19.63 -20.95 -6.82
CA ARG A 90 -20.74 -21.46 -7.65
C ARG A 90 -22.10 -20.92 -7.20
N PHE A 91 -22.29 -20.75 -5.89
CA PHE A 91 -23.52 -20.15 -5.35
C PHE A 91 -23.60 -18.64 -5.63
N LEU A 92 -22.46 -17.96 -5.71
CA LEU A 92 -22.44 -16.54 -6.08
C LEU A 92 -22.74 -16.33 -7.56
N LEU A 93 -22.30 -17.26 -8.42
CA LEU A 93 -22.52 -17.22 -9.86
C LEU A 93 -23.85 -17.86 -10.31
N SER A 94 -24.54 -18.59 -9.44
CA SER A 94 -25.92 -19.07 -9.72
C SER A 94 -26.96 -17.96 -9.57
N LEU A 95 -26.60 -16.89 -8.84
CA LEU A 95 -27.29 -15.61 -8.85
C LEU A 95 -26.87 -14.81 -10.09
N PRO A 96 -27.68 -13.83 -10.56
CA PRO A 96 -27.39 -13.03 -11.76
C PRO A 96 -26.26 -12.01 -11.51
N ASN A 97 -25.09 -12.48 -11.06
CA ASN A 97 -23.87 -11.72 -10.83
C ASN A 97 -22.85 -12.07 -11.91
N SER A 98 -22.28 -11.08 -12.58
CA SER A 98 -21.16 -11.30 -13.48
C SER A 98 -19.85 -11.55 -12.72
N ARG A 99 -18.91 -12.28 -13.33
CA ARG A 99 -17.55 -12.47 -12.78
C ARG A 99 -16.85 -11.14 -12.49
N ALA A 100 -17.09 -10.12 -13.34
CA ALA A 100 -16.55 -8.78 -13.17
C ALA A 100 -17.11 -8.08 -11.93
N GLU A 101 -18.42 -8.14 -11.71
CA GLU A 101 -19.07 -7.58 -10.52
C GLU A 101 -18.58 -8.25 -9.23
N VAL A 102 -18.30 -9.55 -9.27
CA VAL A 102 -17.75 -10.27 -8.10
C VAL A 102 -16.34 -9.75 -7.75
N VAL A 103 -15.42 -9.73 -8.72
CA VAL A 103 -14.03 -9.30 -8.47
C VAL A 103 -13.97 -7.81 -8.09
N PHE A 104 -14.65 -6.95 -8.84
CA PHE A 104 -14.67 -5.51 -8.58
C PHE A 104 -15.40 -5.18 -7.27
N GLY A 105 -16.52 -5.83 -6.99
CA GLY A 105 -17.27 -5.64 -5.75
C GLY A 105 -16.46 -6.05 -4.51
N LYS A 106 -15.72 -7.16 -4.58
CA LYS A 106 -14.77 -7.57 -3.54
C LYS A 106 -13.64 -6.58 -3.37
N PHE A 107 -13.01 -6.14 -4.46
CA PHE A 107 -11.98 -5.11 -4.43
C PHE A 107 -12.46 -3.83 -3.73
N VAL A 108 -13.62 -3.29 -4.11
CA VAL A 108 -14.20 -2.08 -3.47
C VAL A 108 -14.56 -2.33 -2.01
N GLY A 109 -15.16 -3.49 -1.69
CA GLY A 109 -15.49 -3.88 -0.33
C GLY A 109 -14.26 -3.91 0.58
N ARG A 110 -13.18 -4.58 0.15
CA ARG A 110 -11.92 -4.68 0.91
C ARG A 110 -11.18 -3.34 0.98
N THR A 111 -11.26 -2.51 -0.05
CA THR A 111 -10.72 -1.14 -0.04
C THR A 111 -11.41 -0.28 1.03
N ALA A 112 -12.73 -0.39 1.18
CA ALA A 112 -13.45 0.30 2.25
C ALA A 112 -13.02 -0.22 3.64
N VAL A 113 -12.79 -1.53 3.78
CA VAL A 113 -12.35 -2.14 5.05
C VAL A 113 -10.96 -1.64 5.46
N ILE A 114 -9.97 -1.68 4.56
CA ILE A 114 -8.63 -1.16 4.87
C ILE A 114 -8.66 0.35 5.14
N GLY A 115 -9.53 1.09 4.45
CA GLY A 115 -9.77 2.50 4.72
C GLY A 115 -10.22 2.76 6.15
N VAL A 116 -11.16 1.95 6.68
CA VAL A 116 -11.58 2.02 8.09
C VAL A 116 -10.41 1.74 9.03
N SER A 117 -9.60 0.71 8.78
CA SER A 117 -8.43 0.40 9.61
C SER A 117 -7.41 1.56 9.66
N ILE A 118 -7.14 2.18 8.50
CA ILE A 118 -6.24 3.33 8.40
C ILE A 118 -6.81 4.52 9.17
N LEU A 119 -8.09 4.83 8.98
CA LEU A 119 -8.77 5.93 9.68
C LEU A 119 -8.74 5.73 11.20
N VAL A 120 -8.98 4.51 11.68
CA VAL A 120 -8.91 4.23 13.13
C VAL A 120 -7.50 4.46 13.66
N GLY A 121 -6.47 3.89 13.03
CA GLY A 121 -5.09 4.07 13.48
C GLY A 121 -4.61 5.51 13.43
N TYR A 122 -4.94 6.23 12.37
CA TYR A 122 -4.54 7.62 12.19
C TYR A 122 -5.36 8.58 13.04
N THR A 123 -6.61 8.27 13.38
CA THR A 123 -7.38 9.07 14.36
C THR A 123 -6.69 9.04 15.73
N VAL A 124 -6.21 7.87 16.16
CA VAL A 124 -5.45 7.75 17.42
C VAL A 124 -4.13 8.52 17.34
N ALA A 125 -3.38 8.37 16.23
CA ALA A 125 -2.13 9.12 16.03
C ALA A 125 -2.35 10.64 15.99
N GLY A 126 -3.41 11.11 15.33
CA GLY A 126 -3.79 12.51 15.28
C GLY A 126 -4.22 13.07 16.64
N ALA A 127 -4.94 12.28 17.45
CA ALA A 127 -5.29 12.66 18.82
C ALA A 127 -4.05 12.82 19.71
N ILE A 128 -3.06 11.92 19.57
CA ILE A 128 -1.75 12.06 20.24
C ILE A 128 -1.04 13.32 19.79
N ALA A 129 -1.08 13.60 18.48
CA ALA A 129 -0.45 14.80 17.94
C ALA A 129 -1.06 16.08 18.49
N LEU A 130 -2.39 16.18 18.50
CA LEU A 130 -3.12 17.31 19.08
C LEU A 130 -2.79 17.55 20.56
N ALA A 131 -2.46 16.49 21.30
CA ALA A 131 -2.16 16.58 22.74
C ALA A 131 -0.67 16.86 23.05
N THR A 132 0.26 16.48 22.17
CA THR A 132 1.71 16.42 22.50
C THR A 132 2.64 17.14 21.53
N TYR A 133 2.17 17.49 20.33
CA TYR A 133 2.97 18.17 19.30
C TYR A 133 2.75 19.68 19.40
N GLU A 134 3.76 20.44 19.00
CA GLU A 134 3.75 21.91 19.07
C GLU A 134 2.93 22.53 17.93
N SER A 135 2.80 21.84 16.80
CA SER A 135 1.97 22.26 15.67
C SER A 135 1.31 21.08 14.97
N PHE A 136 0.02 21.26 14.64
CA PHE A 136 -0.78 20.26 13.95
C PHE A 136 -1.60 20.91 12.82
N ASP A 137 -1.26 20.58 11.58
CA ASP A 137 -2.01 20.94 10.37
C ASP A 137 -2.92 19.78 9.99
N ALA A 138 -4.22 19.95 10.26
CA ALA A 138 -5.24 18.96 9.98
C ALA A 138 -5.43 18.69 8.47
N VAL A 139 -5.14 19.67 7.61
CA VAL A 139 -5.27 19.54 6.15
C VAL A 139 -4.16 18.65 5.62
N VAL A 140 -2.90 18.93 6.00
CA VAL A 140 -1.74 18.11 5.61
C VAL A 140 -1.89 16.68 6.13
N PHE A 141 -2.31 16.52 7.40
CA PHE A 141 -2.56 15.20 7.97
C PHE A 141 -3.70 14.46 7.24
N GLY A 142 -4.79 15.15 6.89
CA GLY A 142 -5.89 14.60 6.11
C GLY A 142 -5.46 14.14 4.71
N GLN A 143 -4.66 14.95 4.01
CA GLN A 143 -4.08 14.59 2.71
C GLN A 143 -3.21 13.34 2.80
N TYR A 144 -2.31 13.28 3.80
CA TYR A 144 -1.46 12.11 4.03
C TYR A 144 -2.30 10.86 4.34
N THR A 145 -3.38 11.00 5.13
CA THR A 145 -4.34 9.91 5.41
C THR A 145 -4.98 9.38 4.14
N LEU A 146 -5.46 10.26 3.25
CA LEU A 146 -6.07 9.87 1.98
C LEU A 146 -5.07 9.19 1.06
N LEU A 147 -3.83 9.66 1.00
CA LEU A 147 -2.74 9.03 0.26
C LEU A 147 -2.41 7.64 0.81
N THR A 148 -2.43 7.45 2.13
CA THR A 148 -2.25 6.12 2.75
C THR A 148 -3.41 5.17 2.40
N ILE A 149 -4.64 5.66 2.31
CA ILE A 149 -5.79 4.86 1.84
C ILE A 149 -5.63 4.47 0.37
N LEU A 150 -5.16 5.39 -0.47
CA LEU A 150 -4.83 5.10 -1.87
C LEU A 150 -3.74 4.02 -1.95
N TYR A 151 -2.69 4.12 -1.13
CA TYR A 151 -1.65 3.11 -1.03
C TYR A 151 -2.19 1.74 -0.58
N GLY A 152 -3.08 1.72 0.41
CA GLY A 152 -3.80 0.50 0.81
C GLY A 152 -4.60 -0.11 -0.34
N THR A 153 -5.27 0.71 -1.13
CA THR A 153 -6.03 0.30 -2.32
C THR A 153 -5.15 -0.43 -3.34
N VAL A 154 -3.90 0.01 -3.52
CA VAL A 154 -2.93 -0.65 -4.40
C VAL A 154 -2.66 -2.08 -3.95
N TYR A 155 -2.42 -2.31 -2.66
CA TYR A 155 -2.18 -3.65 -2.13
C TYR A 155 -3.43 -4.54 -2.11
N ILE A 156 -4.62 -3.97 -1.91
CA ILE A 156 -5.88 -4.69 -2.12
C ILE A 156 -6.02 -5.13 -3.59
N GLY A 157 -5.71 -4.25 -4.55
CA GLY A 157 -5.74 -4.57 -5.98
C GLY A 157 -4.75 -5.67 -6.35
N LEU A 158 -3.51 -5.56 -5.85
CA LEU A 158 -2.46 -6.56 -6.02
C LEU A 158 -2.90 -7.92 -5.47
N ALA A 159 -3.29 -7.98 -4.20
CA ALA A 159 -3.70 -9.22 -3.55
C ALA A 159 -4.95 -9.84 -4.19
N THR A 160 -5.94 -9.02 -4.56
CA THR A 160 -7.15 -9.46 -5.28
C THR A 160 -6.79 -10.00 -6.66
N GLY A 161 -5.87 -9.36 -7.38
CA GLY A 161 -5.36 -9.82 -8.67
C GLY A 161 -4.73 -11.21 -8.59
N PHE A 162 -3.84 -11.43 -7.63
CA PHE A 162 -3.29 -12.77 -7.36
C PHE A 162 -4.38 -13.77 -6.95
N SER A 163 -5.33 -13.35 -6.11
CA SER A 163 -6.45 -14.20 -5.69
C SER A 163 -7.30 -14.65 -6.88
N ALA A 164 -7.62 -13.75 -7.81
CA ALA A 164 -8.42 -14.05 -8.98
C ALA A 164 -7.67 -14.93 -10.00
N GLY A 165 -6.35 -14.73 -10.14
CA GLY A 165 -5.54 -15.47 -11.11
C GLY A 165 -5.13 -16.90 -10.68
N MET A 166 -5.25 -17.23 -9.39
CA MET A 166 -4.72 -18.48 -8.83
C MET A 166 -5.83 -19.46 -8.43
N LYS A 167 -5.53 -20.77 -8.56
CA LYS A 167 -6.49 -21.84 -8.28
C LYS A 167 -6.66 -22.21 -6.81
N SER A 168 -5.74 -21.78 -5.94
CA SER A 168 -5.79 -22.07 -4.50
C SER A 168 -5.34 -20.89 -3.66
N ARG A 169 -5.87 -20.80 -2.45
CA ARG A 169 -5.55 -19.74 -1.47
C ARG A 169 -4.05 -19.68 -1.18
N THR A 170 -3.41 -20.84 -1.02
CA THR A 170 -1.96 -20.91 -0.75
C THR A 170 -1.13 -20.32 -1.89
N ARG A 171 -1.49 -20.57 -3.15
CA ARG A 171 -0.76 -20.00 -4.30
C ARG A 171 -0.95 -18.49 -4.42
N ALA A 172 -2.16 -18.00 -4.17
CA ALA A 172 -2.43 -16.57 -4.12
C ALA A 172 -1.63 -15.89 -3.01
N PHE A 173 -1.60 -16.48 -1.81
CA PHE A 173 -0.80 -15.99 -0.68
C PHE A 173 0.70 -15.93 -1.02
N VAL A 174 1.25 -17.03 -1.53
CA VAL A 174 2.68 -17.10 -1.89
C VAL A 174 3.02 -16.09 -2.99
N GLY A 175 2.20 -15.97 -4.04
CA GLY A 175 2.46 -15.03 -5.14
C GLY A 175 2.44 -13.57 -4.69
N ALA A 176 1.37 -13.16 -4.00
CA ALA A 176 1.24 -11.78 -3.51
C ALA A 176 2.27 -11.47 -2.40
N GLY A 177 2.52 -12.43 -1.51
CA GLY A 177 3.52 -12.33 -0.45
C GLY A 177 4.95 -12.27 -0.99
N ALA A 178 5.30 -13.04 -2.02
CA ALA A 178 6.62 -12.98 -2.65
C ALA A 178 6.87 -11.61 -3.29
N LEU A 179 5.87 -11.05 -3.97
CA LEU A 179 5.96 -9.71 -4.56
C LEU A 179 6.10 -8.62 -3.49
N TYR A 180 5.37 -8.75 -2.37
CA TYR A 180 5.55 -7.86 -1.22
C TYR A 180 6.94 -7.97 -0.61
N SER A 181 7.44 -9.18 -0.34
CA SER A 181 8.78 -9.40 0.19
C SER A 181 9.88 -8.88 -0.75
N LEU A 182 9.68 -9.03 -2.06
CA LEU A 182 10.54 -8.44 -3.08
C LEU A 182 10.61 -6.92 -2.91
N PHE A 183 9.48 -6.21 -2.83
CA PHE A 183 9.52 -4.75 -2.68
C PHE A 183 9.97 -4.27 -1.31
N LEU A 184 9.69 -5.04 -0.26
CA LEU A 184 10.03 -4.66 1.09
C LEU A 184 11.51 -4.78 1.40
N LEU A 185 12.12 -5.88 0.96
CA LEU A 185 13.47 -6.26 1.36
C LEU A 185 14.37 -6.50 0.14
N GLY A 186 13.82 -7.15 -0.90
CA GLY A 186 14.58 -7.55 -2.07
C GLY A 186 14.96 -6.39 -3.00
N TRP A 187 14.15 -5.35 -3.08
CA TRP A 187 14.28 -4.30 -4.09
C TRP A 187 15.52 -3.45 -3.86
N ASP A 188 15.73 -3.01 -2.62
CA ASP A 188 16.91 -2.22 -2.26
C ASP A 188 18.20 -3.04 -2.44
N VAL A 189 18.16 -4.33 -2.10
CA VAL A 189 19.28 -5.26 -2.35
C VAL A 189 19.51 -5.44 -3.85
N LEU A 190 18.46 -5.59 -4.65
CA LEU A 190 18.56 -5.72 -6.10
C LEU A 190 19.16 -4.46 -6.74
N LEU A 191 18.71 -3.27 -6.31
CA LEU A 191 19.27 -2.01 -6.78
C LEU A 191 20.74 -1.88 -6.39
N LEU A 192 21.10 -2.23 -5.15
CA LEU A 192 22.49 -2.22 -4.70
C LEU A 192 23.35 -3.16 -5.55
N LEU A 193 22.91 -4.40 -5.77
CA LEU A 193 23.63 -5.37 -6.61
C LEU A 193 23.74 -4.91 -8.06
N LEU A 194 22.68 -4.31 -8.61
CA LEU A 194 22.68 -3.76 -9.96
C LEU A 194 23.64 -2.58 -10.08
N GLN A 195 23.69 -1.69 -9.07
CA GLN A 195 24.65 -0.59 -9.00
C GLN A 195 26.08 -1.13 -9.00
N LEU A 196 26.38 -2.09 -8.11
CA LEU A 196 27.71 -2.69 -8.02
C LEU A 196 28.12 -3.40 -9.31
N ALA A 197 27.17 -4.05 -10.00
CA ALA A 197 27.44 -4.76 -11.25
C ALA A 197 27.72 -3.82 -12.44
N ILE A 198 27.09 -2.64 -12.49
CA ILE A 198 27.19 -1.73 -13.64
C ILE A 198 28.23 -0.62 -13.40
N TYR A 199 28.24 -0.04 -12.20
CA TYR A 199 29.06 1.12 -11.84
C TYR A 199 30.18 0.81 -10.85
N GLY A 200 30.18 -0.39 -10.24
CA GLY A 200 31.15 -0.76 -9.21
C GLY A 200 30.84 -0.10 -7.86
N ASN A 201 31.86 0.01 -7.01
CA ASN A 201 31.76 0.65 -5.69
C ASN A 201 31.69 2.18 -5.77
N ASP A 202 32.14 2.76 -6.88
CA ASP A 202 32.21 4.20 -7.05
C ASP A 202 30.88 4.73 -7.58
N ILE A 203 30.20 5.56 -6.78
CA ILE A 203 29.05 6.32 -7.27
C ILE A 203 29.63 7.42 -8.17
N PRO A 204 29.17 7.55 -9.43
CA PRO A 204 29.63 8.63 -10.30
C PRO A 204 29.45 9.99 -9.61
N GLU A 205 30.39 10.93 -9.78
CA GLU A 205 30.29 12.27 -9.16
C GLU A 205 29.01 13.01 -9.58
N ALA A 206 28.51 12.72 -10.79
CA ALA A 206 27.23 13.24 -11.31
C ALA A 206 25.97 12.52 -10.76
N GLY A 207 26.15 11.53 -9.87
CA GLY A 207 25.11 10.63 -9.39
C GLY A 207 24.77 9.50 -10.37
N LEU A 208 23.87 8.61 -9.95
CA LEU A 208 23.40 7.51 -10.80
C LEU A 208 22.57 8.05 -11.98
N PRO A 209 22.59 7.39 -13.16
CA PRO A 209 21.79 7.81 -14.30
C PRO A 209 20.28 7.78 -14.03
N ASP A 210 19.54 8.63 -14.73
CA ASP A 210 18.11 8.83 -14.48
C ASP A 210 17.26 7.57 -14.69
N TRP A 211 17.62 6.71 -15.66
CA TRP A 211 16.95 5.42 -15.85
C TRP A 211 17.09 4.52 -14.62
N PHE A 212 18.23 4.55 -13.93
CA PHE A 212 18.48 3.75 -12.74
C PHE A 212 17.63 4.26 -11.57
N LYS A 213 17.60 5.58 -11.39
CA LYS A 213 16.71 6.25 -10.42
C LYS A 213 15.25 5.89 -10.68
N PHE A 214 14.83 5.82 -11.95
CA PHE A 214 13.48 5.44 -12.34
C PHE A 214 13.15 4.00 -11.97
N VAL A 215 14.07 3.05 -12.18
CA VAL A 215 13.89 1.67 -11.68
C VAL A 215 13.65 1.69 -10.17
N GLY A 216 14.40 2.50 -9.41
CA GLY A 216 14.14 2.70 -7.98
C GLY A 216 12.70 3.12 -7.67
N THR A 217 12.12 4.00 -8.48
CA THR A 217 10.74 4.47 -8.28
C THR A 217 9.65 3.44 -8.57
N LEU A 218 9.97 2.31 -9.23
CA LEU A 218 8.99 1.25 -9.50
C LEU A 218 8.53 0.51 -8.24
N ASN A 219 9.29 0.61 -7.14
CA ASN A 219 8.85 0.11 -5.84
C ASN A 219 7.59 0.89 -5.39
N PRO A 220 6.47 0.21 -5.07
CA PRO A 220 5.24 0.88 -4.64
C PRO A 220 5.45 1.84 -3.45
N SER A 221 6.36 1.51 -2.53
CA SER A 221 6.64 2.38 -1.37
C SER A 221 7.35 3.69 -1.78
N THR A 222 8.29 3.61 -2.72
CA THR A 222 8.96 4.79 -3.31
C THR A 222 8.00 5.61 -4.16
N ALA A 223 7.14 4.95 -4.95
CA ALA A 223 6.08 5.61 -5.71
C ALA A 223 5.08 6.33 -4.80
N PHE A 224 4.71 5.73 -3.67
CA PHE A 224 3.91 6.39 -2.63
C PHE A 224 4.60 7.62 -2.05
N MET A 225 5.88 7.53 -1.71
CA MET A 225 6.62 8.68 -1.21
C MET A 225 6.65 9.84 -2.22
N LYS A 226 6.78 9.54 -3.51
CA LYS A 226 6.72 10.54 -4.60
C LYS A 226 5.34 11.16 -4.76
N ALA A 227 4.30 10.33 -4.80
CA ALA A 227 2.91 10.79 -4.84
C ALA A 227 2.58 11.69 -3.63
N THR A 228 3.12 11.35 -2.45
CA THR A 228 2.99 12.17 -1.25
C THR A 228 3.70 13.51 -1.39
N LYS A 229 4.94 13.54 -1.90
CA LYS A 229 5.68 14.79 -2.16
C LYS A 229 4.95 15.69 -3.18
N ALA A 230 4.32 15.10 -4.20
CA ALA A 230 3.54 15.85 -5.19
C ALA A 230 2.35 16.61 -4.59
N VAL A 231 1.75 16.10 -3.51
CA VAL A 231 0.60 16.72 -2.83
C VAL A 231 1.02 17.56 -1.62
N ILE A 232 2.06 17.11 -0.91
CA ILE A 232 2.60 17.70 0.31
C ILE A 232 4.10 17.97 0.04
N PRO A 233 4.46 19.10 -0.61
CA PRO A 233 5.84 19.38 -0.98
C PRO A 233 6.81 19.37 0.21
N GLN A 234 6.34 19.77 1.40
CA GLN A 234 7.11 19.79 2.65
C GLN A 234 7.51 18.38 3.11
N TYR A 235 6.83 17.33 2.64
CA TYR A 235 7.23 15.94 2.88
C TYR A 235 8.62 15.63 2.28
N GLY A 236 9.06 16.41 1.29
CA GLY A 236 10.40 16.41 0.72
C GLY A 236 11.51 16.72 1.73
N GLU A 237 11.21 17.46 2.80
CA GLU A 237 12.20 17.87 3.81
C GLU A 237 12.62 16.69 4.70
N ILE A 238 11.74 15.70 4.90
CA ILE A 238 11.95 14.57 5.82
C ILE A 238 12.30 13.26 5.11
N THR A 239 12.40 13.28 3.79
CA THR A 239 12.50 12.07 2.98
C THR A 239 13.52 12.25 1.86
N SER A 240 14.36 11.25 1.62
CA SER A 240 15.30 11.24 0.49
C SER A 240 14.68 10.59 -0.74
N TYR A 241 14.94 11.17 -1.91
CA TYR A 241 14.37 10.73 -3.18
C TYR A 241 15.45 10.56 -4.25
N PRO A 242 15.25 9.64 -5.21
CA PRO A 242 16.00 9.65 -6.46
C PRO A 242 15.58 10.88 -7.29
N GLU A 243 16.37 11.95 -7.27
CA GLU A 243 16.11 13.18 -8.04
C GLU A 243 16.90 13.21 -9.37
N GLY A 244 16.28 13.76 -10.41
CA GLY A 244 16.88 13.95 -11.73
C GLY A 244 16.06 14.93 -12.56
N SER A 245 16.59 15.37 -13.70
CA SER A 245 15.93 16.37 -14.56
C SER A 245 14.93 15.76 -15.54
N ALA A 246 14.90 14.43 -15.65
CA ALA A 246 13.96 13.74 -16.53
C ALA A 246 12.52 13.77 -16.01
N VAL A 247 11.56 13.99 -16.93
CA VAL A 247 10.11 14.06 -16.63
C VAL A 247 9.58 12.79 -15.95
N TYR A 248 10.13 11.62 -16.28
CA TYR A 248 9.73 10.35 -15.64
C TYR A 248 10.22 10.23 -14.18
N LEU A 249 11.01 11.19 -13.69
CA LEU A 249 11.41 11.34 -12.30
C LEU A 249 10.62 12.43 -11.57
N ASP A 250 9.61 13.04 -12.19
CA ASP A 250 8.74 13.97 -11.47
C ASP A 250 7.95 13.26 -10.36
N ASP A 251 7.51 14.04 -9.36
CA ASP A 251 6.81 13.52 -8.18
C ASP A 251 5.43 12.91 -8.53
N TRP A 252 4.73 13.49 -9.51
CA TRP A 252 3.39 13.02 -9.94
C TRP A 252 3.42 11.63 -10.60
N VAL A 253 4.57 11.19 -11.11
CA VAL A 253 4.77 9.85 -11.68
C VAL A 253 4.49 8.76 -10.65
N GLY A 254 4.64 9.06 -9.35
CA GLY A 254 4.25 8.17 -8.27
C GLY A 254 2.79 7.69 -8.39
N PHE A 255 1.86 8.58 -8.77
CA PHE A 255 0.45 8.21 -8.96
C PHE A 255 0.26 7.23 -10.13
N LEU A 256 0.99 7.43 -11.23
CA LEU A 256 0.92 6.52 -12.38
C LEU A 256 1.41 5.12 -12.00
N ILE A 257 2.56 5.04 -11.31
CA ILE A 257 3.15 3.76 -10.90
C ILE A 257 2.20 3.03 -9.93
N LEU A 258 1.64 3.73 -8.95
CA LEU A 258 0.65 3.15 -8.04
C LEU A 258 -0.62 2.69 -8.78
N GLY A 259 -1.12 3.50 -9.72
CA GLY A 259 -2.25 3.14 -10.58
C GLY A 259 -1.99 1.88 -11.39
N LEU A 260 -0.79 1.75 -11.97
CA LEU A 260 -0.36 0.56 -12.70
C LEU A 260 -0.28 -0.67 -11.78
N TRP A 261 0.29 -0.54 -10.58
CA TRP A 261 0.35 -1.63 -9.61
C TRP A 261 -1.01 -2.07 -9.07
N CYS A 262 -1.99 -1.17 -9.04
CA CYS A 262 -3.36 -1.53 -8.69
C CYS A 262 -4.07 -2.22 -9.86
N ALA A 263 -4.00 -1.63 -11.06
CA ALA A 263 -4.77 -2.07 -12.21
C ALA A 263 -4.21 -3.33 -12.88
N LEU A 264 -2.89 -3.44 -13.08
CA LEU A 264 -2.28 -4.54 -13.83
C LEU A 264 -2.54 -5.91 -13.18
N PRO A 265 -2.25 -6.14 -11.88
CA PRO A 265 -2.52 -7.44 -11.27
C PRO A 265 -4.02 -7.75 -11.25
N LEU A 266 -4.85 -6.75 -11.00
CA LEU A 266 -6.30 -6.91 -10.94
C LEU A 266 -6.89 -7.32 -12.29
N VAL A 267 -6.49 -6.64 -13.38
CA VAL A 267 -6.93 -6.95 -14.75
C VAL A 267 -6.39 -8.32 -15.18
N LEU A 268 -5.10 -8.61 -14.97
CA LEU A 268 -4.51 -9.91 -15.33
C LEU A 268 -5.16 -11.06 -14.56
N GLY A 269 -5.41 -10.86 -13.26
CA GLY A 269 -6.13 -11.80 -12.41
C GLY A 269 -7.56 -12.04 -12.89
N TYR A 270 -8.28 -10.96 -13.22
CA TYR A 270 -9.63 -11.03 -13.77
C TYR A 270 -9.68 -11.76 -15.12
N LEU A 271 -8.81 -11.42 -16.07
CA LEU A 271 -8.76 -12.07 -17.39
C LEU A 271 -8.55 -13.58 -17.23
N ARG A 272 -7.59 -13.97 -16.37
CA ARG A 272 -7.34 -15.38 -16.07
C ARG A 272 -8.54 -16.05 -15.40
N PHE A 273 -9.24 -15.35 -14.50
CA PHE A 273 -10.48 -15.83 -13.89
C PHE A 273 -11.61 -16.03 -14.91
N THR A 274 -11.72 -15.19 -15.95
CA THR A 274 -12.75 -15.38 -17.00
C THR A 274 -12.48 -16.58 -17.89
N THR A 275 -11.22 -16.88 -18.17
CA THR A 275 -10.83 -18.04 -19.00
C THR A 275 -10.79 -19.36 -18.23
N ALA A 276 -10.84 -19.31 -16.91
CA ALA A 276 -10.81 -20.52 -16.09
C ALA A 276 -12.17 -21.23 -16.12
N ASP A 277 -12.15 -22.51 -16.47
CA ASP A 277 -13.28 -23.41 -16.27
C ASP A 277 -13.49 -23.64 -14.78
N ILE A 278 -14.66 -23.23 -14.30
CA ILE A 278 -15.11 -23.49 -12.93
C ILE A 278 -15.75 -24.88 -12.96
N GLN A 279 -14.91 -25.92 -12.93
CA GLN A 279 -15.37 -27.31 -12.78
C GLN A 279 -15.97 -27.53 -11.39
#